data_AF-A0A938EI50-F1
#
_entry.id   AF-A0A938EI50-F1
#
_cell.length_a   1.000
_cell.length_b   1.000
_cell.length_c   1.000
_cell.angle_alpha   90.00
_cell.angle_beta   90.00
_cell.angle_gamma   90.00
#
_symmetry.space_group_name_H-M   'P 1'
#
loop_
_entity.id
_entity.type
_entity.pdbx_description
1 polymer ?
#
loop_
_entity_poly.entity_id
_entity_poly.type
_entity_poly.pdbx_seq_one_letter_code
_entity_poly.pdbx_strand_id
1 'polypeptide(L)'
;MFDIGLGEILILVVLGLLVFGPERLPRAAADAARTLRNVRAMASNARKDLADSAGVDFSGAQETLRDLQDLHPKRMVAGIFDDDASDATPPSSATASPDSSRARYDPDAT
;
A
#
# COMPACT_ATOMS: atom_id res chain seq x y z
N MET A 1 -15.66 -1.76 7.70
CA MET A 1 -14.66 -1.64 8.78
C MET A 1 -14.35 -3.06 9.22
N PHE A 2 -13.13 -3.52 9.01
CA PHE A 2 -12.66 -4.83 9.46
C PHE A 2 -11.67 -4.58 10.59
N ASP A 3 -12.17 -4.53 11.82
CA ASP A 3 -11.35 -4.51 13.03
C ASP A 3 -10.76 -5.90 13.27
N ILE A 4 -9.89 -6.34 12.36
CA ILE A 4 -9.15 -7.60 12.49
C ILE A 4 -7.85 -7.30 13.22
N GLY A 5 -7.85 -7.56 14.53
CA GLY A 5 -6.65 -7.53 15.36
C GLY A 5 -5.85 -8.83 15.29
N LEU A 6 -4.71 -8.86 15.97
CA LEU A 6 -3.89 -10.07 16.13
C LEU A 6 -4.67 -11.21 16.81
N GLY A 7 -5.60 -10.88 17.73
CA GLY A 7 -6.46 -11.85 18.41
C GLY A 7 -7.42 -12.57 17.44
N GLU A 8 -8.14 -11.82 16.62
CA GLU A 8 -9.04 -12.36 15.59
C GLU A 8 -8.29 -13.23 14.57
N ILE A 9 -7.08 -12.83 14.13
CA ILE A 9 -6.26 -13.66 13.24
C ILE A 9 -5.96 -15.02 13.89
N LEU A 10 -5.60 -15.03 15.17
CA LEU A 10 -5.27 -16.27 15.88
C LEU A 10 -6.50 -17.18 15.99
N ILE A 11 -7.68 -16.61 16.27
CA ILE A 11 -8.96 -17.34 16.29
C ILE A 11 -9.25 -17.94 14.92
N LEU A 12 -9.07 -17.19 13.82
CA LEU A 12 -9.29 -17.70 12.47
C LEU A 12 -8.33 -18.83 12.11
N VAL A 13 -7.06 -18.73 12.51
CA VAL A 13 -6.07 -19.79 12.33
C VAL A 13 -6.51 -21.05 13.08
N VAL A 14 -6.83 -20.93 14.37
CA VAL A 14 -7.29 -22.08 15.17
C VAL A 14 -8.54 -22.71 14.57
N LEU A 15 -9.52 -21.90 14.16
CA LEU A 15 -10.75 -22.38 13.53
C LEU A 15 -10.46 -23.09 12.20
N GLY A 16 -9.59 -22.52 11.36
CA GLY A 16 -9.16 -23.14 10.11
C GLY A 16 -8.45 -24.48 10.35
N LEU A 17 -7.56 -24.54 11.35
CA LEU A 17 -6.87 -25.77 11.74
C LEU A 17 -7.85 -26.82 12.29
N LEU A 18 -8.91 -26.42 12.99
CA LEU A 18 -9.93 -27.34 13.51
C LEU A 18 -10.81 -27.91 12.39
N VAL A 19 -11.26 -27.06 11.47
CA VAL A 19 -12.16 -27.44 10.37
C VAL A 19 -11.45 -28.30 9.33
N PHE A 20 -10.27 -27.87 8.88
CA PHE A 20 -9.53 -28.56 7.82
C PHE A 20 -8.53 -29.57 8.36
N GLY A 21 -7.98 -29.34 9.55
CA GLY A 21 -6.85 -30.09 10.10
C GLY A 21 -5.51 -29.39 9.85
N PRO A 22 -4.54 -29.48 10.79
CA PRO A 22 -3.25 -28.79 10.69
C PRO A 22 -2.39 -29.22 9.51
N GLU A 23 -2.53 -30.48 9.06
CA GLU A 23 -1.78 -30.97 7.90
C GLU A 23 -2.44 -30.65 6.55
N ARG A 24 -3.75 -30.42 6.54
CA ARG A 24 -4.51 -30.23 5.30
C ARG A 24 -4.60 -28.77 4.87
N LEU A 25 -4.65 -27.85 5.83
CA LEU A 25 -4.69 -26.41 5.58
C LEU A 25 -3.51 -25.92 4.71
N PRO A 26 -2.23 -26.22 5.03
CA PRO A 26 -1.10 -25.77 4.20
C PRO A 26 -1.15 -26.36 2.79
N ARG A 27 -1.60 -27.61 2.64
CA ARG A 27 -1.75 -28.25 1.34
C ARG A 27 -2.87 -27.63 0.51
N ALA A 28 -4.02 -27.38 1.11
CA ALA A 28 -5.14 -26.70 0.46
C ALA A 28 -4.79 -25.27 0.03
N ALA A 29 -4.07 -24.53 0.88
CA ALA A 29 -3.57 -23.20 0.54
C ALA A 29 -2.58 -23.24 -0.64
N ALA A 30 -1.67 -24.22 -0.67
CA ALA A 30 -0.75 -24.42 -1.78
C ALA A 30 -1.48 -24.76 -3.10
N ASP A 31 -2.50 -25.62 -3.04
CA ASP A 31 -3.30 -26.00 -4.20
C ASP A 31 -4.13 -24.80 -4.73
N ALA A 32 -4.69 -24.01 -3.82
CA ALA A 32 -5.38 -22.76 -4.15
C ALA A 32 -4.42 -21.73 -4.79
N ALA A 33 -3.22 -21.59 -4.25
CA ALA A 33 -2.21 -20.69 -4.81
C ALA A 33 -1.77 -21.13 -6.22
N ARG A 34 -1.61 -22.44 -6.45
CA ARG A 34 -1.28 -23.00 -7.77
C ARG A 34 -2.40 -22.75 -8.77
N THR A 35 -3.64 -23.02 -8.39
CA THR A 35 -4.81 -22.75 -9.26
C THR A 35 -4.93 -21.26 -9.58
N LEU A 36 -4.77 -20.37 -8.59
CA LEU A 36 -4.77 -18.93 -8.81
C LEU A 36 -3.64 -18.50 -9.76
N ARG A 37 -2.45 -19.07 -9.62
CA ARG A 37 -1.31 -18.81 -10.51
C ARG A 37 -1.62 -19.22 -11.95
N ASN A 38 -2.24 -20.38 -12.14
CA ASN A 38 -2.61 -20.89 -13.46
C ASN A 38 -3.68 -20.02 -14.11
N VAL A 39 -4.71 -19.62 -13.35
CA VAL A 39 -5.75 -18.70 -13.81
C VAL A 39 -5.13 -17.35 -14.22
N ARG A 40 -4.23 -16.81 -13.41
CA ARG A 40 -3.54 -15.55 -13.75
C ARG A 40 -2.69 -15.70 -15.02
N ALA A 41 -1.97 -16.80 -15.19
CA ALA A 41 -1.19 -17.07 -16.40
C ALA A 41 -2.09 -17.16 -17.64
N MET A 42 -3.21 -17.86 -17.53
CA MET A 42 -4.19 -17.98 -18.62
C MET A 42 -4.79 -16.62 -19.00
N ALA A 43 -5.14 -15.79 -18.01
CA ALA A 43 -5.62 -14.43 -18.24
C ALA A 43 -4.55 -13.53 -18.90
N SER A 44 -3.29 -13.64 -18.48
CA SER A 44 -2.18 -12.91 -19.09
C SER A 44 -1.94 -13.33 -20.55
N ASN A 45 -1.99 -14.63 -20.83
CA ASN A 45 -1.83 -15.14 -22.20
C ASN A 45 -2.99 -14.71 -23.09
N ALA A 46 -4.24 -14.87 -22.64
CA ALA A 46 -5.41 -14.43 -23.40
C ALA A 46 -5.38 -12.92 -23.67
N ARG A 47 -4.95 -12.10 -22.70
CA ARG A 47 -4.75 -10.65 -22.90
C ARG A 47 -3.66 -10.36 -23.95
N LYS A 48 -2.57 -11.15 -23.95
CA LYS A 48 -1.49 -11.03 -24.94
C LYS A 48 -1.99 -11.39 -26.33
N ASP A 49 -2.71 -12.49 -26.47
CA ASP A 49 -3.28 -12.93 -27.76
C ASP A 49 -4.29 -11.90 -28.31
N LEU A 50 -5.08 -11.26 -27.43
CA LEU A 50 -5.98 -10.17 -27.82
C LEU A 50 -5.22 -8.89 -28.22
N ALA A 51 -4.12 -8.57 -27.54
CA ALA A 51 -3.27 -7.43 -27.88
C ALA A 51 -2.62 -7.62 -29.25
N ASP A 52 -2.05 -8.81 -29.48
CA ASP A 52 -1.39 -9.18 -30.73
C ASP A 52 -2.38 -9.24 -31.90
N SER A 53 -3.60 -9.74 -31.68
CA SER A 53 -4.63 -9.85 -32.73
C SER A 53 -5.40 -8.55 -33.02
N ALA A 54 -5.59 -7.68 -32.02
CA ALA A 54 -6.26 -6.40 -32.19
C ALA A 54 -5.32 -5.27 -32.64
N GLY A 55 -4.00 -5.49 -32.61
CA GLY A 55 -2.99 -4.44 -32.90
C GLY A 55 -2.98 -3.29 -31.89
N VAL A 56 -3.69 -3.44 -30.78
CA VAL A 56 -3.79 -2.45 -29.71
C VAL A 56 -2.83 -2.86 -28.61
N ASP A 57 -1.73 -2.13 -28.49
CA ASP A 57 -0.69 -2.38 -27.51
C ASP A 57 -1.14 -1.90 -26.12
N PHE A 58 -1.56 -2.84 -25.25
CA PHE A 58 -1.95 -2.54 -23.87
C PHE A 58 -0.75 -2.26 -22.96
N SER A 59 0.48 -2.31 -23.48
CA SER A 59 1.71 -2.06 -22.72
C SER A 59 1.71 -0.70 -22.04
N GLY A 60 1.21 0.36 -22.71
CA GLY A 60 1.13 1.70 -22.13
C GLY A 60 0.17 1.83 -20.94
N ALA A 61 -0.90 1.04 -20.90
CA ALA A 61 -1.83 0.98 -19.76
C ALA A 61 -1.23 0.24 -18.56
N GLN A 62 -0.35 -0.73 -18.84
CA GLN A 62 0.37 -1.49 -17.82
C GLN A 62 1.50 -0.66 -17.20
N GLU A 63 2.16 0.17 -18.01
CA GLU A 63 3.20 1.11 -17.60
C GLU A 63 2.63 2.21 -16.69
N THR A 64 1.49 2.81 -17.07
CA THR A 64 0.79 3.77 -16.19
C THR A 64 0.36 3.17 -14.85
N LEU A 65 -0.14 1.93 -14.84
CA LEU A 65 -0.46 1.25 -13.57
C LEU A 65 0.77 0.95 -12.71
N ARG A 66 1.91 0.71 -13.33
CA ARG A 66 3.16 0.41 -12.65
C ARG A 66 3.79 1.67 -12.06
N ASP A 67 3.79 2.77 -12.81
CA ASP A 67 4.17 4.10 -12.30
C ASP A 67 3.33 4.48 -11.07
N LEU A 68 2.02 4.21 -11.10
CA LEU A 68 1.13 4.44 -9.96
C LEU A 68 1.43 3.54 -8.74
N GLN A 69 1.96 2.32 -8.94
CA GLN A 69 2.34 1.42 -7.85
C GLN A 69 3.73 1.74 -7.27
N ASP A 70 4.65 2.22 -8.10
CA ASP A 70 6.00 2.64 -7.69
C ASP A 70 5.96 3.98 -6.90
N LEU A 71 4.91 4.77 -7.06
CA LEU A 71 4.50 5.83 -6.12
C LEU A 71 4.01 5.19 -4.80
N HIS A 72 4.98 4.72 -4.01
CA HIS A 72 4.80 3.89 -2.83
C HIS A 72 3.65 4.33 -1.90
N PRO A 73 2.54 3.57 -1.83
CA PRO A 73 1.42 3.86 -0.91
C PRO A 73 1.85 3.76 0.55
N LYS A 74 2.93 3.00 0.82
CA LYS A 74 3.57 2.88 2.13
C LYS A 74 4.10 4.21 2.67
N ARG A 75 4.47 5.17 1.81
CA ARG A 75 4.91 6.50 2.24
C ARG A 75 3.75 7.43 2.55
N MET A 76 2.64 7.32 1.81
CA MET A 76 1.40 8.04 2.15
C MET A 76 0.79 7.52 3.45
N VAL A 77 0.75 6.20 3.63
CA VAL A 77 0.27 5.58 4.88
C VAL A 77 1.21 5.92 6.02
N ALA A 78 2.53 5.82 5.85
CA ALA A 78 3.48 6.25 6.89
C ALA A 78 3.26 7.72 7.28
N GLY A 79 3.06 8.63 6.33
CA GLY A 79 2.80 10.05 6.64
C GLY A 79 1.50 10.29 7.41
N ILE A 80 0.45 9.49 7.18
CA ILE A 80 -0.82 9.57 7.93
C ILE A 80 -0.68 8.99 9.35
N PHE A 81 0.08 7.90 9.50
CA PHE A 81 0.33 7.28 10.81
C PHE A 81 1.37 8.04 11.66
N ASP A 82 2.32 8.76 11.05
CA ASP A 82 3.28 9.62 11.77
C ASP A 82 2.62 10.90 12.32
N ASP A 83 1.60 11.42 11.62
CA ASP A 83 0.79 12.57 12.05
C ASP A 83 -0.09 12.22 13.27
N ASP A 84 -0.65 11.00 13.30
CA ASP A 84 -1.46 10.49 14.43
C ASP A 84 -0.59 10.10 15.65
N ALA A 85 0.67 9.69 15.43
CA ALA A 85 1.63 9.39 16.50
C ALA A 85 2.22 10.64 17.18
N SER A 86 2.06 11.82 16.57
CA SER A 86 2.58 13.09 17.10
C SER A 86 1.61 13.83 18.01
N ASP A 87 0.35 13.38 18.15
CA ASP A 87 -0.68 14.11 18.91
C ASP A 87 -0.89 13.62 20.36
N ALA A 88 0.14 13.02 20.97
CA ALA A 88 0.13 12.60 22.37
C ALA A 88 1.22 13.27 23.21
N THR A 89 1.42 14.59 23.12
CA THR A 89 2.08 15.40 24.17
C THR A 89 1.59 16.87 24.09
N PRO A 90 1.12 17.47 25.20
CA PRO A 90 0.36 18.74 25.19
C PRO A 90 1.18 19.98 24.73
N PRO A 91 0.54 21.01 24.15
CA PRO A 91 1.22 22.23 23.73
C PRO A 91 1.72 23.03 24.94
N SER A 92 3.05 23.15 25.02
CA SER A 92 3.79 24.02 25.92
C SER A 92 3.38 25.48 25.74
N SER A 93 2.66 26.02 26.73
CA SER A 93 2.39 27.45 26.84
C SER A 93 3.59 28.21 27.42
N ALA A 94 3.95 29.30 26.73
CA ALA A 94 4.57 30.53 27.21
C ALA A 94 6.09 30.60 27.41
N THR A 95 6.74 31.44 26.59
CA THR A 95 7.56 32.62 26.99
C THR A 95 7.92 33.38 25.68
N ALA A 96 7.14 34.39 25.30
CA ALA A 96 7.43 35.83 25.42
C ALA A 96 8.60 36.32 24.53
N SER A 97 8.34 36.86 23.34
CA SER A 97 8.16 38.30 23.03
C SER A 97 9.48 38.98 22.54
N PRO A 98 9.48 40.19 21.97
CA PRO A 98 9.47 40.40 20.52
C PRO A 98 10.60 41.34 20.03
N ASP A 99 10.58 41.62 18.73
CA ASP A 99 10.94 42.90 18.11
C ASP A 99 12.39 43.18 17.64
N SER A 100 12.41 43.60 16.38
CA SER A 100 13.27 44.60 15.74
C SER A 100 14.66 44.24 15.19
N SER A 101 14.89 44.78 13.99
CA SER A 101 16.15 44.96 13.25
C SER A 101 16.63 43.76 12.41
N ARG A 102 16.75 43.84 11.09
CA ARG A 102 16.89 44.99 10.18
C ARG A 102 16.63 44.54 8.73
N ALA A 103 16.03 45.46 7.96
CA ALA A 103 15.92 45.49 6.50
C ALA A 103 17.23 45.09 5.77
N ARG A 104 17.22 44.65 4.51
CA ARG A 104 17.07 45.55 3.36
C ARG A 104 17.01 44.76 2.03
N TYR A 105 16.04 45.14 1.21
CA TYR A 105 15.88 44.87 -0.23
C TYR A 105 17.21 44.92 -1.01
N ASP A 106 17.45 43.92 -1.87
CA ASP A 106 18.62 43.79 -2.74
C ASP A 106 18.26 44.16 -4.19
N PRO A 107 18.72 45.32 -4.71
CA PRO A 107 18.41 45.78 -6.06
C PRO A 107 19.39 45.30 -7.15
N ASP A 108 20.35 44.42 -6.88
CA ASP A 108 21.31 43.94 -7.90
C ASP A 108 20.88 42.67 -8.67
N ALA A 109 19.61 42.27 -8.56
CA ALA A 109 19.02 41.28 -9.47
C ALA A 109 18.64 41.95 -10.80
N THR A 110 19.65 42.23 -11.65
CA THR A 110 19.46 42.65 -13.06
C THR A 110 19.70 41.48 -14.00
#